data_AF-E3N316-F1
#
_entry.id   AF-E3N316-F1
#
_cell.length_a   1.000
_cell.length_b   1.000
_cell.length_c   1.000
_cell.angle_alpha   90.00
_cell.angle_beta   90.00
_cell.angle_gamma   90.00
#
_symmetry.space_group_name_H-M   'P 1'
#
loop_
_entity.id
_entity.type
_entity.pdbx_description
1 polymer ?
#
loop_
_entity_poly.entity_id
_entity_poly.type
_entity_poly.pdbx_seq_one_letter_code
_entity_poly.pdbx_strand_id
1 'polypeptide(L)'
;MTIIFTKPSAQHLAKIVEQVPMEYPDFKKLDEDLVKFYQKMRLTPEMMAEREEYVQRLQCYLTLETALSHYLGENGVWIRSIVKYGSMATHCATRDSDLDICICASYSGAYQPSPAIILQAIYEDLQHNHHAKE
;
A
#
# COMPACT_ATOMS: atom_id res chain seq x y z
N MET A 1 30.81 -2.94 7.51
CA MET A 1 31.22 -1.53 7.37
C MET A 1 29.97 -0.71 7.61
N THR A 2 29.83 -0.09 8.78
CA THR A 2 28.59 0.61 9.16
C THR A 2 28.68 2.05 8.68
N ILE A 3 27.87 2.42 7.69
CA ILE A 3 27.78 3.81 7.23
C ILE A 3 26.95 4.57 8.28
N ILE A 4 27.60 5.46 9.02
CA ILE A 4 26.93 6.33 9.99
C ILE A 4 26.55 7.61 9.25
N PHE A 5 25.27 7.76 8.95
CA PHE A 5 24.74 9.02 8.44
C PHE A 5 24.73 10.06 9.56
N THR A 6 25.65 11.02 9.47
CA THR A 6 25.67 12.18 10.37
C THR A 6 24.90 13.31 9.73
N LYS A 7 24.11 14.03 10.54
CA LYS A 7 23.42 15.24 10.10
C LYS A 7 24.48 16.24 9.58
N PRO A 8 24.31 16.82 8.38
CA PRO A 8 25.24 17.80 7.86
C PRO A 8 25.44 18.97 8.84
N SER A 9 26.66 19.50 8.93
CA SER A 9 26.93 20.64 9.80
C SER A 9 26.19 21.89 9.29
N ALA A 10 25.87 22.82 10.20
CA ALA A 10 25.16 24.05 9.84
C ALA A 10 25.89 24.87 8.77
N GLN A 11 27.24 24.90 8.80
CA GLN A 11 28.05 25.52 7.75
C GLN A 11 27.92 24.85 6.38
N HIS A 12 27.78 23.52 6.35
CA HIS A 12 27.57 22.80 5.09
C HIS A 12 26.19 23.10 4.50
N LEU A 13 25.16 23.14 5.35
CA LEU A 13 23.80 23.51 4.94
C LEU A 13 23.76 24.96 4.42
N ALA A 14 24.42 25.90 5.11
CA ALA A 14 24.49 27.29 4.67
C ALA A 14 25.16 27.43 3.29
N LYS A 15 26.26 26.72 3.04
CA LYS A 15 26.92 26.72 1.71
C LYS A 15 26.03 26.17 0.60
N ILE A 16 25.22 25.15 0.87
CA ILE A 16 24.27 24.61 -0.12
C ILE A 16 23.20 25.66 -0.43
N VAL A 17 22.71 26.36 0.58
CA VAL A 17 21.73 27.45 0.41
C VAL A 17 22.33 28.62 -0.38
N GLU A 18 23.60 28.99 -0.13
CA GLU A 18 24.32 30.03 -0.89
C GLU A 18 24.58 29.66 -2.36
N GLN A 19 24.71 28.36 -2.67
CA GLN A 19 24.85 27.85 -4.03
C GLN A 19 23.53 27.83 -4.82
N VAL A 20 22.40 28.03 -4.14
CA VAL A 20 21.07 28.12 -4.76
C VAL A 20 20.70 29.61 -4.85
N PRO A 21 21.00 30.29 -5.97
CA PRO A 21 20.64 31.68 -6.13
C PRO A 21 19.11 31.84 -6.06
N MET A 22 18.64 32.56 -5.03
CA MET A 22 17.21 32.72 -4.73
C MET A 22 16.39 33.38 -5.85
N GLU A 23 17.03 34.01 -6.83
CA GLU A 23 16.39 34.83 -7.88
C GLU A 23 16.52 34.24 -9.29
N TYR A 24 16.67 32.93 -9.47
CA TYR A 24 16.54 32.36 -10.81
C TYR A 24 15.07 32.21 -11.20
N PRO A 25 14.63 32.79 -12.34
CA PRO A 25 13.27 32.59 -12.88
C PRO A 25 12.87 31.11 -13.00
N ASP A 26 13.87 30.24 -13.18
CA ASP A 26 13.70 28.80 -13.29
C ASP A 26 13.27 28.14 -11.97
N PHE A 27 13.60 28.68 -10.80
CA PHE A 27 13.12 28.15 -9.52
C PHE A 27 11.65 28.44 -9.30
N LYS A 28 11.19 29.64 -9.66
CA LYS A 28 9.75 29.96 -9.60
C LYS A 28 8.95 29.07 -10.54
N LYS A 29 9.46 28.86 -11.76
CA LYS A 29 8.84 27.94 -12.72
C LYS A 29 8.86 26.49 -12.22
N LEU A 30 9.97 26.03 -11.65
CA LEU A 30 10.09 24.70 -11.05
C LEU A 30 9.09 24.51 -9.91
N ASP A 31 8.96 25.48 -9.02
CA ASP A 31 7.98 25.45 -7.93
C ASP A 31 6.55 25.39 -8.47
N GLU A 32 6.21 26.23 -9.45
CA GLU A 32 4.91 26.20 -10.13
C GLU A 32 4.62 24.84 -10.78
N ASP A 33 5.63 24.24 -11.42
CA ASP A 33 5.49 22.94 -12.09
C ASP A 33 5.40 21.77 -11.08
N LEU A 34 6.10 21.85 -9.94
CA LEU A 34 5.96 20.91 -8.83
C LEU A 34 4.56 20.98 -8.20
N VAL A 35 4.03 22.19 -7.99
CA VAL A 35 2.68 22.38 -7.47
C VAL A 35 1.63 21.82 -8.44
N LYS A 36 1.76 22.11 -9.75
CA LYS A 36 0.87 21.53 -10.79
C LYS A 36 0.97 20.02 -10.81
N PHE A 37 2.18 19.47 -10.73
CA PHE A 37 2.40 18.03 -10.69
C PHE A 37 1.74 17.42 -9.46
N TYR A 38 1.92 17.99 -8.26
CA TYR A 38 1.27 17.51 -7.05
C TYR A 38 -0.25 17.58 -7.13
N GLN A 39 -0.82 18.70 -7.56
CA GLN A 39 -2.28 18.85 -7.72
C GLN A 39 -2.85 17.86 -8.74
N LYS A 40 -2.07 17.58 -9.79
CA LYS A 40 -2.40 16.52 -10.73
C LYS A 40 -2.30 15.16 -10.04
N MET A 41 -1.20 14.79 -9.42
CA MET A 41 -1.04 13.40 -8.96
C MET A 41 -1.75 13.06 -7.65
N ARG A 42 -2.12 14.05 -6.82
CA ARG A 42 -2.72 13.79 -5.50
C ARG A 42 -4.01 12.98 -5.59
N LEU A 43 -4.21 12.12 -4.60
CA LEU A 43 -5.50 11.48 -4.34
C LEU A 43 -6.49 12.52 -3.81
N THR A 44 -7.73 12.46 -4.29
CA THR A 44 -8.82 13.21 -3.67
C THR A 44 -9.36 12.46 -2.45
N PRO A 45 -10.04 13.14 -1.51
CA PRO A 45 -10.69 12.47 -0.38
C PRO A 45 -11.65 11.35 -0.81
N GLU A 46 -12.34 11.52 -1.93
CA GLU A 46 -13.27 10.54 -2.49
C GLU A 46 -12.52 9.28 -2.96
N MET A 47 -11.41 9.45 -3.68
CA MET A 47 -10.57 8.32 -4.10
C MET A 47 -9.97 7.57 -2.92
N MET A 48 -9.59 8.28 -1.85
CA MET A 48 -9.11 7.65 -0.63
C MET A 48 -10.21 6.85 0.07
N ALA A 49 -11.42 7.42 0.16
CA ALA A 49 -12.57 6.76 0.76
C ALA A 49 -12.96 5.49 -0.01
N GLU A 50 -12.97 5.55 -1.34
CA GLU A 50 -13.25 4.39 -2.20
C GLU A 50 -12.21 3.27 -1.99
N ARG A 51 -10.91 3.61 -1.98
CA ARG A 51 -9.84 2.63 -1.70
C ARG A 51 -9.97 2.02 -0.30
N GLU A 52 -10.32 2.82 0.70
CA GLU A 52 -10.55 2.32 2.05
C GLU A 52 -11.74 1.36 2.11
N GLU A 53 -12.81 1.68 1.39
CA GLU A 53 -13.99 0.82 1.27
C GLU A 53 -13.62 -0.54 0.65
N TYR A 54 -12.81 -0.55 -0.41
CA TYR A 54 -12.31 -1.80 -1.00
C TYR A 54 -11.52 -2.64 0.00
N VAL A 55 -10.61 -2.03 0.77
CA VAL A 55 -9.85 -2.73 1.81
C VAL A 55 -10.79 -3.28 2.87
N GLN A 56 -11.77 -2.50 3.33
CA GLN A 56 -12.72 -2.97 4.33
C GLN A 56 -13.58 -4.13 3.81
N ARG A 57 -14.05 -4.07 2.57
CA ARG A 57 -14.81 -5.16 1.93
C ARG A 57 -13.97 -6.42 1.83
N LEU A 58 -12.70 -6.32 1.43
CA LEU A 58 -11.79 -7.46 1.34
C LEU A 58 -11.46 -8.04 2.73
N GLN A 59 -11.21 -7.18 3.72
CA GLN A 59 -11.00 -7.59 5.11
C GLN A 59 -12.20 -8.37 5.63
N CYS A 60 -13.42 -7.87 5.44
CA CYS A 60 -14.64 -8.58 5.85
C CYS A 60 -14.73 -9.93 5.13
N TYR A 61 -14.63 -9.95 3.80
CA TYR A 61 -14.74 -11.18 3.02
C TYR A 61 -13.73 -12.27 3.45
N LEU A 62 -12.46 -11.90 3.68
CA LEU A 62 -11.42 -12.86 4.05
C LEU A 62 -11.44 -13.30 5.52
N THR A 63 -12.19 -12.61 6.38
CA THR A 63 -12.26 -12.92 7.83
C THR A 63 -13.63 -13.39 8.30
N LEU A 64 -14.66 -13.28 7.47
CA LEU A 64 -15.97 -13.87 7.71
C LEU A 64 -15.93 -15.39 7.61
N GLU A 65 -16.84 -16.03 8.33
CA GLU A 65 -17.09 -17.46 8.22
C GLU A 65 -17.76 -17.75 6.86
N THR A 66 -16.96 -18.30 5.96
CA THR A 66 -17.27 -18.58 4.55
C THR A 66 -16.75 -19.97 4.17
N ALA A 67 -17.23 -20.51 3.04
CA ALA A 67 -16.71 -21.76 2.48
C ALA A 67 -15.17 -21.72 2.31
N LEU A 68 -14.63 -20.59 1.83
CA LEU A 68 -13.19 -20.33 1.77
C LEU A 68 -12.52 -20.46 3.15
N SER A 69 -13.05 -19.79 4.18
CA SER A 69 -12.46 -19.84 5.52
C SER A 69 -12.49 -21.25 6.13
N HIS A 70 -13.53 -22.04 5.86
CA HIS A 70 -13.62 -23.44 6.28
C HIS A 70 -12.59 -24.30 5.56
N TYR A 71 -12.49 -24.18 4.23
CA TYR A 71 -11.50 -24.90 3.43
C TYR A 71 -10.07 -24.59 3.90
N LEU A 72 -9.73 -23.32 4.09
CA LEU A 72 -8.42 -22.92 4.61
C LEU A 72 -8.19 -23.46 6.03
N GLY A 73 -9.20 -23.40 6.90
CA GLY A 73 -9.13 -23.89 8.28
C GLY A 73 -8.90 -25.41 8.38
N GLU A 74 -9.56 -26.21 7.53
CA GLU A 74 -9.32 -27.66 7.42
C GLU A 74 -7.89 -27.98 6.99
N ASN A 75 -7.26 -27.07 6.25
CA ASN A 75 -5.87 -27.14 5.82
C ASN A 75 -4.90 -26.43 6.80
N GLY A 76 -5.37 -26.08 7.99
CA GLY A 76 -4.56 -25.47 9.06
C GLY A 76 -4.14 -24.03 8.80
N VAL A 77 -4.86 -23.30 7.94
CA VAL A 77 -4.60 -21.89 7.59
C VAL A 77 -5.72 -21.01 8.10
N TRP A 78 -5.37 -19.92 8.80
CA TRP A 78 -6.33 -18.90 9.23
C TRP A 78 -5.85 -17.52 8.83
N ILE A 79 -6.64 -16.82 8.02
CA ILE A 79 -6.39 -15.41 7.72
C ILE A 79 -6.83 -14.59 8.93
N ARG A 80 -5.91 -13.82 9.52
CA ARG A 80 -6.17 -12.98 10.70
C ARG A 80 -6.60 -11.58 10.32
N SER A 81 -5.92 -11.03 9.31
CA SER A 81 -6.09 -9.65 8.88
C SER A 81 -5.48 -9.44 7.51
N ILE A 82 -5.86 -8.34 6.89
CA ILE A 82 -5.11 -7.73 5.79
C ILE A 82 -4.53 -6.39 6.24
N VAL A 83 -3.39 -6.02 5.66
CA VAL A 83 -2.69 -4.77 5.98
C VAL A 83 -2.31 -4.08 4.68
N LYS A 84 -2.60 -2.77 4.59
CA LYS A 84 -2.13 -1.93 3.48
C LYS A 84 -0.63 -1.70 3.63
N TYR A 85 0.12 -1.80 2.54
CA TYR A 85 1.53 -1.40 2.51
C TYR A 85 1.79 -0.47 1.32
N GLY A 86 3.07 -0.22 1.01
CA GLY A 86 3.45 0.58 -0.14
C GLY A 86 3.03 2.05 -0.05
N SER A 87 2.77 2.64 -1.22
CA SER A 87 2.57 4.09 -1.37
C SER A 87 1.38 4.63 -0.58
N MET A 88 0.31 3.83 -0.44
CA MET A 88 -0.88 4.18 0.35
C MET A 88 -0.57 4.26 1.84
N ALA A 89 0.23 3.32 2.36
CA ALA A 89 0.62 3.28 3.77
C ALA A 89 1.61 4.39 4.14
N THR A 90 2.41 4.88 3.19
CA THR A 90 3.38 5.97 3.40
C THR A 90 2.84 7.36 3.04
N HIS A 91 1.56 7.48 2.69
CA HIS A 91 0.93 8.74 2.24
C HIS A 91 1.57 9.36 0.99
N CYS A 92 2.23 8.54 0.16
CA CYS A 92 2.85 8.96 -1.11
C CYS A 92 2.08 8.45 -2.33
N ALA A 93 0.92 7.82 -2.13
CA ALA A 93 0.09 7.32 -3.21
C ALA A 93 -0.45 8.47 -4.07
N THR A 94 -0.46 8.22 -5.37
CA THR A 94 -1.03 9.09 -6.37
C THR A 94 -2.35 8.50 -6.87
N ARG A 95 -3.11 9.30 -7.64
CA ARG A 95 -4.34 8.84 -8.30
C ARG A 95 -4.16 7.57 -9.14
N ASP A 96 -2.96 7.35 -9.67
CA ASP A 96 -2.61 6.24 -10.57
C ASP A 96 -1.87 5.11 -9.83
N SER A 97 -1.60 5.28 -8.54
CA SER A 97 -0.97 4.23 -7.73
C SER A 97 -1.94 3.09 -7.51
N ASP A 98 -1.44 1.87 -7.63
CA ASP A 98 -2.09 0.64 -7.22
C ASP A 98 -2.28 0.58 -5.70
N LEU A 99 -3.02 -0.46 -5.27
CA LEU A 99 -3.32 -0.73 -3.88
C LEU A 99 -2.61 -2.00 -3.44
N ASP A 100 -1.55 -1.81 -2.66
CA ASP A 100 -0.73 -2.88 -2.10
C ASP A 100 -1.37 -3.45 -0.82
N ILE A 101 -1.73 -4.74 -0.84
CA ILE A 101 -2.36 -5.45 0.28
C ILE A 101 -1.54 -6.68 0.68
N CYS A 102 -1.23 -6.79 1.96
CA CYS A 102 -0.62 -7.97 2.57
C CYS A 102 -1.70 -8.79 3.28
N ILE A 103 -1.75 -10.10 3.04
CA ILE A 103 -2.66 -11.04 3.71
C ILE A 103 -1.90 -11.74 4.82
N CYS A 104 -2.28 -11.48 6.07
CA CYS A 104 -1.63 -12.06 7.24
C CYS A 104 -2.32 -13.37 7.63
N ALA A 105 -1.73 -14.49 7.22
CA ALA A 105 -2.21 -15.82 7.58
C ALA A 105 -1.37 -16.43 8.72
N SER A 106 -2.05 -17.10 9.65
CA SER A 106 -1.46 -18.00 10.63
C SER A 106 -1.57 -19.44 10.13
N TYR A 107 -0.61 -20.27 10.51
CA TYR A 107 -0.60 -21.69 10.18
C TYR A 107 -0.47 -22.54 11.45
N SER A 108 -1.12 -23.71 11.47
CA SER A 108 -0.87 -24.75 12.47
C SER A 108 -0.65 -26.12 11.82
N GLY A 109 0.36 -26.84 12.27
CA GLY A 109 0.68 -28.20 11.85
C GLY A 109 2.15 -28.37 11.51
N ALA A 110 2.51 -29.51 10.89
CA ALA A 110 3.88 -29.86 10.57
C ALA A 110 4.39 -29.29 9.22
N TYR A 111 3.49 -28.85 8.34
CA TYR A 111 3.81 -28.43 6.98
C TYR A 111 3.17 -27.10 6.62
N GLN A 112 3.97 -26.03 6.59
CA GLN A 112 3.49 -24.72 6.16
C GLN A 112 3.10 -24.75 4.66
N PRO A 113 1.83 -24.48 4.30
CA PRO A 113 1.42 -24.46 2.92
C PRO A 113 2.10 -23.31 2.18
N SER A 114 2.36 -23.52 0.90
CA SER A 114 2.89 -22.47 0.03
C SER A 114 1.91 -21.28 -0.01
N PRO A 115 2.38 -20.03 0.12
CA PRO A 115 1.53 -18.85 -0.05
C PRO A 115 0.74 -18.85 -1.37
N ALA A 116 1.29 -19.47 -2.43
CA ALA A 116 0.61 -19.61 -3.71
C ALA A 116 -0.70 -20.39 -3.62
N ILE A 117 -0.79 -21.40 -2.75
CA ILE A 117 -2.02 -22.20 -2.55
C ILE A 117 -3.10 -21.34 -1.90
N ILE A 118 -2.72 -20.53 -0.91
CA ILE A 118 -3.65 -19.61 -0.23
C ILE A 118 -4.20 -18.60 -1.24
N LEU A 119 -3.32 -18.01 -2.05
CA LEU A 119 -3.73 -17.05 -3.09
C LEU A 119 -4.61 -17.68 -4.17
N GLN A 120 -4.30 -18.91 -4.59
CA GLN A 120 -5.11 -19.65 -5.56
C GLN A 120 -6.53 -19.90 -5.03
N ALA A 121 -6.66 -20.35 -3.78
CA ALA A 121 -7.97 -20.59 -3.15
C ALA A 121 -8.80 -19.30 -3.06
N ILE A 122 -8.17 -18.18 -2.66
CA ILE A 122 -8.84 -16.87 -2.62
C ILE A 122 -9.29 -16.46 -4.03
N TYR A 123 -8.42 -16.60 -5.03
CA TYR A 123 -8.73 -16.24 -6.40
C TYR A 123 -9.90 -17.06 -6.95
N GLU A 124 -9.88 -18.38 -6.78
CA GLU A 124 -10.94 -19.27 -7.24
C GLU A 124 -12.27 -18.94 -6.57
N ASP A 125 -12.29 -18.74 -5.25
CA ASP A 125 -13.53 -18.40 -4.54
C ASP A 125 -14.08 -17.04 -5.02
N LEU A 126 -13.22 -16.03 -5.22
CA LEU A 126 -13.62 -14.73 -5.76
C LEU A 126 -14.19 -14.83 -7.19
N GLN A 127 -13.63 -15.69 -8.05
CA GLN A 127 -14.13 -15.89 -9.41
C GLN A 127 -15.52 -16.56 -9.41
N HIS A 128 -15.75 -17.55 -8.55
CA HIS A 128 -17.01 -18.28 -8.48
C HIS A 128 -18.12 -17.46 -7.79
N ASN A 129 -17.75 -16.64 -6.80
CA ASN A 129 -18.68 -15.77 -6.07
C ASN A 129 -18.81 -14.37 -6.69
N HIS A 130 -18.19 -14.13 -7.85
CA HIS A 130 -18.25 -12.84 -8.56
C HIS A 130 -19.69 -12.39 -8.88
N HIS A 131 -20.61 -13.36 -9.03
CA HIS A 131 -22.04 -13.11 -9.30
C HIS A 131 -22.95 -13.20 -8.06
N ALA A 132 -22.44 -13.56 -6.89
CA ALA A 132 -23.25 -13.70 -5.66
C ALA A 132 -23.65 -12.35 -5.01
N LYS A 133 -23.47 -11.24 -5.75
CA LYS A 133 -23.86 -9.87 -5.37
C LYS A 133 -24.98 -9.30 -6.25
N GLU A 134 -25.66 -10.13 -7.04
CA GLU A 134 -27.05 -9.88 -7.46
C GLU A 134 -28.01 -10.53 -6.47
#